data_AF-A0A9P5P236-F1
#
_entry.id   AF-A0A9P5P236-F1
#
_cell.length_a   1.000
_cell.length_b   1.000
_cell.length_c   1.000
_cell.angle_alpha   90.00
_cell.angle_beta   90.00
_cell.angle_gamma   90.00
#
_symmetry.space_group_name_H-M   'P 1'
#
loop_
_entity.id
_entity.type
_entity.pdbx_description
1 polymer ?
#
loop_
_entity_poly.entity_id
_entity_poly.type
_entity_poly.pdbx_seq_one_letter_code
_entity_poly.pdbx_strand_id
1 'polypeptide(L)'
;MMIDEEGEEEATHFRSELPINMLHDQVVEHFTRLLTELVGKVGGEEVRQRTTAEEAARMSRHAARRRHYSEWTAEESLSYLTGKRKVAEMNPRANVFLKRSYREKGARTGREWTRQDWRVGLSNLRMVAAAWEDISIPESIRSLEPHIDTLY
;
A
#
# COMPACT_ATOMS: atom_id res chain seq x y z
N MET A 1 13.11 -3.16 -45.51
CA MET A 1 12.24 -2.26 -44.73
C MET A 1 12.17 -2.88 -43.35
N MET A 2 12.81 -2.25 -42.36
CA MET A 2 12.81 -2.70 -40.97
C MET A 2 11.52 -2.22 -40.30
N ILE A 3 10.78 -3.12 -39.66
CA ILE A 3 9.97 -2.81 -38.49
C ILE A 3 10.14 -4.01 -37.54
N ASP A 4 11.09 -3.86 -36.61
CA ASP A 4 11.09 -4.61 -35.37
C ASP A 4 9.84 -4.18 -34.60
N GLU A 5 8.94 -5.11 -34.32
CA GLU A 5 7.77 -4.88 -33.46
C GLU A 5 7.87 -5.85 -32.27
N GLU A 6 8.88 -5.60 -31.43
CA GLU A 6 8.85 -6.03 -30.02
C GLU A 6 8.00 -5.02 -29.23
N GLY A 7 6.98 -5.48 -28.50
CA GLY A 7 6.42 -4.65 -27.43
C GLY A 7 5.03 -5.02 -26.91
N GLU A 8 5.04 -5.65 -25.74
CA GLU A 8 4.18 -5.25 -24.60
C GLU A 8 2.73 -5.73 -24.51
N GLU A 9 2.39 -6.99 -24.76
CA GLU A 9 1.09 -7.51 -24.31
C GLU A 9 1.15 -8.95 -23.77
N GLU A 10 1.74 -9.18 -22.60
CA GLU A 10 1.46 -10.41 -21.82
C GLU A 10 1.84 -10.28 -20.33
N ALA A 11 1.43 -9.18 -19.68
CA ALA A 11 1.38 -9.12 -18.21
C ALA A 11 0.02 -9.64 -17.67
N THR A 12 -0.51 -10.69 -18.28
CA THR A 12 -1.71 -11.42 -17.83
C THR A 12 -1.38 -12.22 -16.58
N HIS A 13 -1.31 -11.49 -15.46
CA HIS A 13 -1.97 -11.82 -14.20
C HIS A 13 -2.11 -13.33 -13.90
N PHE A 14 -0.99 -14.01 -13.61
CA PHE A 14 -1.02 -15.24 -12.83
C PHE A 14 -1.44 -14.88 -11.39
N ARG A 15 -2.73 -14.61 -11.18
CA ARG A 15 -3.33 -14.63 -9.83
C ARG A 15 -3.06 -16.03 -9.29
N SER A 16 -2.25 -16.12 -8.24
CA SER A 16 -1.98 -17.41 -7.64
C SER A 16 -3.29 -18.04 -7.17
N GLU A 17 -3.51 -19.29 -7.56
CA GLU A 17 -4.74 -20.07 -7.31
C GLU A 17 -5.01 -20.35 -5.81
N LEU A 18 -4.07 -19.98 -4.92
CA LEU A 18 -4.21 -20.22 -3.49
C LEU A 18 -5.06 -19.12 -2.82
N PRO A 19 -6.10 -19.48 -2.04
CA PRO A 19 -6.95 -18.52 -1.34
C PRO A 19 -6.18 -17.50 -0.49
N ILE A 20 -5.06 -17.88 0.13
CA ILE A 20 -4.24 -16.99 0.96
C ILE A 20 -3.55 -15.87 0.14
N ASN A 21 -3.21 -16.14 -1.12
CA ASN A 21 -2.62 -15.14 -2.01
C ASN A 21 -3.66 -14.13 -2.45
N MET A 22 -4.85 -14.59 -2.82
CA MET A 22 -5.98 -13.73 -3.12
C MET A 22 -6.38 -12.88 -1.92
N LEU A 23 -6.37 -13.45 -0.72
CA LEU A 23 -6.64 -12.72 0.52
C LEU A 23 -5.60 -11.62 0.75
N HIS A 24 -4.31 -11.92 0.58
CA HIS A 24 -3.25 -10.92 0.74
C HIS A 24 -3.41 -9.77 -0.27
N ASP A 25 -3.67 -10.08 -1.54
CA ASP A 25 -3.91 -9.04 -2.55
C ASP A 25 -5.11 -8.14 -2.16
N GLN A 26 -6.23 -8.73 -1.71
CA GLN A 26 -7.40 -7.96 -1.24
C GLN A 26 -7.07 -7.09 -0.02
N VAL A 27 -6.27 -7.60 0.90
CA VAL A 27 -5.79 -6.86 2.08
C VAL A 27 -4.93 -5.68 1.64
N VAL A 28 -4.02 -5.88 0.69
CA VAL A 28 -3.22 -4.77 0.14
C VAL A 28 -4.12 -3.70 -0.47
N GLU A 29 -5.09 -4.07 -1.30
CA GLU A 29 -5.99 -3.12 -1.94
C GLU A 29 -6.85 -2.35 -0.93
N HIS A 30 -7.48 -3.07 0.00
CA HIS A 30 -8.37 -2.50 1.01
C HIS A 30 -7.62 -1.55 1.95
N PHE A 31 -6.50 -1.99 2.53
CA PHE A 31 -5.76 -1.15 3.47
C PHE A 31 -5.03 0.00 2.79
N THR A 32 -4.61 -0.15 1.52
CA THR A 32 -4.13 1.01 0.73
C THR A 32 -5.20 2.10 0.70
N ARG A 33 -6.44 1.74 0.33
CA ARG A 33 -7.54 2.69 0.26
C ARG A 33 -7.82 3.35 1.61
N LEU A 34 -7.89 2.58 2.70
CA LEU A 34 -8.12 3.13 4.04
C LEU A 34 -7.01 4.08 4.49
N LEU A 35 -5.74 3.74 4.21
CA LEU A 35 -4.60 4.60 4.52
C LEU A 35 -4.64 5.89 3.71
N THR A 36 -4.96 5.81 2.42
CA THR A 36 -5.14 6.99 1.55
C THR A 36 -6.29 7.88 2.02
N GLU A 37 -7.42 7.29 2.42
CA GLU A 37 -8.55 8.04 3.00
C GLU A 37 -8.14 8.71 4.32
N LEU A 38 -7.38 8.02 5.18
CA LEU A 38 -6.83 8.60 6.41
C LEU A 38 -5.91 9.79 6.12
N VAL A 39 -4.99 9.66 5.15
CA VAL A 39 -4.15 10.77 4.68
C VAL A 39 -5.00 11.95 4.22
N GLY A 40 -6.07 11.70 3.45
CA GLY A 40 -6.99 12.76 2.99
C GLY A 40 -7.72 13.49 4.12
N LYS A 41 -8.01 12.79 5.23
CA LYS A 41 -8.61 13.37 6.45
C LYS A 41 -7.62 14.22 7.23
N VAL A 42 -6.37 13.76 7.38
CA VAL A 42 -5.40 14.38 8.31
C VAL A 42 -4.39 15.30 7.63
N GLY A 43 -4.20 15.17 6.32
CA GLY A 43 -3.12 15.85 5.59
C GLY A 43 -3.44 17.24 5.06
N GLY A 44 -4.68 17.72 5.18
CA GLY A 44 -5.04 19.08 4.78
C GLY A 44 -4.70 19.41 3.32
N GLU A 45 -4.26 20.65 3.06
CA GLU A 45 -4.01 21.15 1.71
C GLU A 45 -2.69 20.63 1.10
N GLU A 46 -1.67 20.32 1.92
CA GLU A 46 -0.35 19.90 1.41
C GLU A 46 -0.42 18.61 0.59
N VAL A 47 -1.32 17.70 0.93
CA VAL A 47 -1.50 16.41 0.23
C VAL A 47 -2.48 16.49 -0.95
N ARG A 48 -3.21 17.61 -1.09
CA ARG A 48 -4.20 17.86 -2.15
C ARG A 48 -3.60 18.59 -3.36
N GLN A 49 -2.42 19.17 -3.21
CA GLN A 49 -1.76 19.85 -4.31
C GLN A 49 -1.19 18.86 -5.32
N ARG A 50 -1.49 19.10 -6.60
CA ARG A 50 -0.85 18.45 -7.73
C ARG A 50 0.07 19.45 -8.43
N THR A 51 1.21 19.00 -8.93
CA THR A 51 2.06 19.83 -9.79
C THR A 51 1.27 20.30 -11.00
N THR A 52 1.22 21.61 -11.22
CA THR A 52 0.50 22.19 -12.36
C THR A 52 1.26 21.97 -13.67
N ALA A 53 0.59 22.13 -14.81
CA ALA A 53 1.26 22.02 -16.11
C ALA A 53 2.37 23.07 -16.29
N GLU A 54 2.18 24.27 -15.76
CA GLU A 54 3.16 25.36 -15.80
C GLU A 54 4.39 25.07 -14.92
N GLU A 55 4.18 24.52 -13.72
CA GLU A 55 5.27 24.05 -12.86
C GLU A 55 6.01 22.90 -13.52
N ALA A 56 5.28 21.93 -14.08
CA ALA A 56 5.87 20.78 -14.77
C ALA A 56 6.72 21.20 -15.98
N ALA A 57 6.33 22.27 -16.69
CA ALA A 57 7.10 22.83 -17.81
C ALA A 57 8.42 23.50 -17.37
N ARG A 58 8.50 23.96 -16.11
CA ARG A 58 9.71 24.55 -15.52
C ARG A 58 10.58 23.53 -14.78
N MET A 59 10.07 22.33 -14.56
CA MET A 59 10.78 21.26 -13.87
C MET A 59 11.71 20.50 -14.82
N SER A 60 12.85 20.03 -14.30
CA SER A 60 13.70 19.08 -15.01
C SER A 60 12.91 17.82 -15.36
N ARG A 61 13.24 17.18 -16.48
CA ARG A 61 12.66 15.90 -16.90
C ARG A 61 12.75 14.81 -15.82
N HIS A 62 13.74 14.91 -14.92
CA HIS A 62 13.98 13.95 -13.83
C HIS A 62 13.38 14.38 -12.49
N ALA A 63 12.73 15.54 -12.41
CA ALA A 63 12.15 16.01 -11.16
C ALA A 63 10.81 15.31 -10.89
N ALA A 64 10.65 14.78 -9.67
CA ALA A 64 9.42 14.12 -9.25
C ALA A 64 8.27 15.12 -9.15
N ARG A 65 7.16 14.84 -9.85
CA ARG A 65 5.94 15.65 -9.78
C ARG A 65 5.15 15.33 -8.51
N ARG A 66 4.55 16.34 -7.90
CA ARG A 66 3.61 16.16 -6.79
C ARG A 66 2.33 15.52 -7.33
N ARG A 67 1.96 14.40 -6.74
CA ARG A 67 0.74 13.65 -7.04
C ARG A 67 -0.29 13.89 -5.95
N HIS A 68 -1.56 13.93 -6.35
CA HIS A 68 -2.66 14.06 -5.39
C HIS A 68 -2.69 12.81 -4.50
N TYR A 69 -3.04 12.96 -3.22
CA TYR A 69 -2.99 11.83 -2.27
C TYR A 69 -3.79 10.60 -2.71
N SER A 70 -4.88 10.78 -3.47
CA SER A 70 -5.67 9.68 -4.03
C SER A 70 -4.89 8.74 -4.96
N GLU A 71 -3.72 9.14 -5.43
CA GLU A 71 -2.84 8.36 -6.31
C GLU A 71 -1.66 7.73 -5.55
N TRP A 72 -1.61 7.90 -4.23
CA TRP A 72 -0.52 7.41 -3.41
C TRP A 72 -0.62 5.91 -3.19
N THR A 73 0.54 5.25 -3.11
CA THR A 73 0.64 3.86 -2.69
C THR A 73 0.47 3.72 -1.18
N ALA A 74 0.35 2.48 -0.69
CA ALA A 74 0.40 2.19 0.74
C ALA A 74 1.72 2.66 1.37
N GLU A 75 2.84 2.49 0.67
CA GLU A 75 4.16 2.93 1.14
C GLU A 75 4.21 4.46 1.30
N GLU A 76 3.72 5.22 0.32
CA GLU A 76 3.67 6.68 0.39
C GLU A 76 2.75 7.16 1.52
N SER A 77 1.57 6.52 1.65
CA SER A 77 0.60 6.84 2.70
C SER A 77 1.18 6.58 4.10
N LEU A 78 1.83 5.42 4.29
CA LEU A 78 2.47 5.07 5.56
C LEU A 78 3.67 5.98 5.85
N SER A 79 4.49 6.29 4.86
CA SER A 79 5.64 7.20 5.01
C SER A 79 5.18 8.58 5.48
N TYR A 80 4.10 9.11 4.90
CA TYR A 80 3.52 10.37 5.33
C TYR A 80 2.99 10.30 6.77
N LEU A 81 2.15 9.30 7.08
CA LEU A 81 1.52 9.17 8.41
C LEU A 81 2.56 8.96 9.52
N THR A 82 3.55 8.09 9.29
CA THR A 82 4.62 7.79 10.26
C THR A 82 5.66 8.91 10.35
N GLY A 83 5.84 9.70 9.29
CA GLY A 83 6.67 10.90 9.30
C GLY A 83 6.08 12.03 10.14
N LYS A 84 4.75 12.16 10.18
CA LYS A 84 4.05 13.17 11.00
C LYS A 84 3.85 12.72 12.45
N ARG A 85 3.59 11.42 12.69
CA ARG A 85 3.47 10.82 14.02
C ARG A 85 4.31 9.56 14.08
N LYS A 86 5.35 9.54 14.92
CA LYS A 86 6.23 8.37 15.04
C LYS A 86 5.46 7.18 15.60
N VAL A 87 5.50 6.07 14.87
CA VAL A 87 4.95 4.78 15.28
C VAL A 87 6.09 3.78 15.41
N ALA A 88 6.14 3.05 16.51
CA ALA A 88 7.11 1.97 16.68
C ALA A 88 6.67 0.77 15.83
N GLU A 89 7.36 0.50 14.72
CA GLU A 89 7.04 -0.64 13.86
C GLU A 89 7.82 -1.89 14.25
N MET A 90 7.15 -3.04 14.22
CA MET A 90 7.75 -4.36 14.33
C MET A 90 8.05 -4.95 12.95
N ASN A 91 8.88 -5.99 12.87
CA ASN A 91 9.16 -6.69 11.61
C ASN A 91 8.19 -7.86 11.37
N PRO A 92 7.57 -7.98 10.18
CA PRO A 92 7.73 -7.11 9.00
C PRO A 92 7.04 -5.75 9.16
N ARG A 93 7.68 -4.69 8.66
CA ARG A 93 7.10 -3.34 8.62
C ARG A 93 5.82 -3.32 7.80
N ALA A 94 4.88 -2.44 8.14
CA ALA A 94 3.60 -2.33 7.45
C ALA A 94 3.77 -2.02 5.95
N ASN A 95 4.76 -1.20 5.60
CA ASN A 95 5.04 -0.86 4.19
C ASN A 95 5.52 -2.06 3.38
N VAL A 96 6.26 -2.99 3.98
CA VAL A 96 6.70 -4.24 3.32
C VAL A 96 5.54 -5.23 3.23
N PHE A 97 4.75 -5.34 4.30
CA PHE A 97 3.57 -6.22 4.35
C PHE A 97 2.52 -5.84 3.30
N LEU A 98 2.35 -4.55 3.01
CA LEU A 98 1.40 -4.04 2.02
C LEU A 98 1.97 -3.90 0.59
N LYS A 99 3.15 -4.45 0.29
CA LYS A 99 3.64 -4.47 -1.10
C LYS A 99 2.83 -5.45 -1.94
N ARG A 100 2.36 -4.99 -3.10
CA ARG A 100 1.69 -5.86 -4.07
C ARG A 100 2.69 -6.89 -4.61
N SER A 101 2.30 -8.15 -4.55
CA SER A 101 3.05 -9.26 -5.14
C SER A 101 3.31 -8.99 -6.64
N TYR A 102 4.47 -9.42 -7.14
CA TYR A 102 4.89 -9.34 -8.55
C TYR A 102 5.05 -7.94 -9.17
N ARG A 103 4.78 -6.85 -8.45
CA ARG A 103 4.95 -5.48 -8.95
C ARG A 103 6.21 -4.78 -8.43
N GLU A 104 6.75 -5.22 -7.30
CA GLU A 104 7.83 -4.50 -6.61
C GLU A 104 8.91 -5.44 -6.08
N LYS A 105 10.17 -4.96 -6.09
CA LYS A 105 11.30 -5.69 -5.51
C LYS A 105 11.10 -5.86 -4.00
N GLY A 106 11.16 -7.11 -3.54
CA GLY A 106 10.95 -7.46 -2.12
C GLY A 106 9.48 -7.66 -1.73
N ALA A 107 8.54 -7.61 -2.68
CA ALA A 107 7.17 -8.04 -2.45
C ALA A 107 7.12 -9.55 -2.20
N ARG A 108 6.25 -9.96 -1.27
CA ARG A 108 5.98 -11.35 -0.93
C ARG A 108 4.52 -11.66 -1.23
N THR A 109 4.26 -12.86 -1.73
CA THR A 109 2.93 -13.44 -1.90
C THR A 109 2.33 -13.80 -0.54
N GLY A 110 1.00 -13.91 -0.47
CA GLY A 110 0.28 -14.34 0.73
C GLY A 110 0.83 -15.60 1.41
N ARG A 111 1.22 -16.62 0.64
CA ARG A 111 1.79 -17.89 1.11
C ARG A 111 3.20 -17.75 1.69
N GLU A 112 3.93 -16.71 1.27
CA GLU A 112 5.28 -16.47 1.76
C GLU A 112 5.24 -15.84 3.14
N TRP A 113 4.15 -15.17 3.51
CA TRP A 113 3.95 -14.66 4.86
C TRP A 113 3.63 -15.80 5.84
N THR A 114 4.32 -15.81 6.98
CA THR A 114 3.95 -16.72 8.07
C THR A 114 2.71 -16.18 8.80
N ARG A 115 1.98 -17.04 9.53
CA ARG A 115 0.86 -16.58 10.40
C ARG A 115 1.31 -15.50 11.39
N GLN A 116 2.55 -15.59 11.87
CA GLN A 116 3.13 -14.57 12.75
C GLN A 116 3.38 -13.25 12.00
N ASP A 117 3.89 -13.31 10.76
CA ASP A 117 4.08 -12.11 9.93
C ASP A 117 2.76 -11.38 9.68
N TRP A 118 1.68 -12.13 9.40
CA TRP A 118 0.33 -11.58 9.27
C TRP A 118 -0.10 -10.82 10.53
N ARG A 119 0.06 -11.43 11.70
CA ARG A 119 -0.28 -10.79 12.98
C ARG A 119 0.54 -9.52 13.20
N VAL A 120 1.84 -9.56 12.91
CA VAL A 120 2.72 -8.40 13.08
C VAL A 120 2.36 -7.29 12.08
N GLY A 121 2.14 -7.61 10.80
CA GLY A 121 1.74 -6.66 9.78
C GLY A 121 0.43 -5.94 10.13
N LEU A 122 -0.59 -6.69 10.55
CA LEU A 122 -1.87 -6.13 10.99
C LEU A 122 -1.74 -5.35 12.31
N SER A 123 -0.90 -5.80 13.24
CA SER A 123 -0.62 -5.06 14.48
C SER A 123 0.01 -3.70 14.18
N ASN A 124 0.98 -3.64 13.26
CA ASN A 124 1.58 -2.37 12.84
C ASN A 124 0.53 -1.42 12.25
N LEU A 125 -0.43 -1.92 11.46
CA LEU A 125 -1.54 -1.11 10.94
C LEU A 125 -2.46 -0.59 12.06
N ARG A 126 -2.74 -1.41 13.08
CA ARG A 126 -3.47 -0.94 14.29
C ARG A 126 -2.72 0.17 15.00
N MET A 127 -1.39 0.06 15.12
CA MET A 127 -0.58 1.08 15.77
C MET A 127 -0.60 2.41 15.01
N VAL A 128 -0.55 2.35 13.67
CA VAL A 128 -0.73 3.55 12.83
C VAL A 128 -2.12 4.14 13.04
N ALA A 129 -3.18 3.33 12.98
CA ALA A 129 -4.54 3.82 13.17
C ALA A 129 -4.76 4.43 14.57
N ALA A 130 -4.25 3.78 15.62
CA ALA A 130 -4.31 4.28 16.99
C ALA A 130 -3.59 5.62 17.14
N ALA A 131 -2.43 5.79 16.49
CA ALA A 131 -1.71 7.06 16.48
C ALA A 131 -2.51 8.20 15.84
N TRP A 132 -3.56 7.92 15.05
CA TRP A 132 -4.43 8.90 14.40
C TRP A 132 -5.89 8.83 14.86
N GLU A 133 -6.19 8.04 15.89
CA GLU A 133 -7.55 7.82 16.40
C GLU A 133 -8.53 7.33 15.32
N ASP A 134 -8.03 6.63 14.29
CA ASP A 134 -8.87 6.05 13.23
C ASP A 134 -9.53 4.75 13.70
N ILE A 135 -10.83 4.64 13.45
CA ILE A 135 -11.65 3.48 13.84
C ILE A 135 -11.81 2.50 12.67
N SER A 136 -11.74 2.98 11.43
CA SER A 136 -12.02 2.18 10.23
C SER A 136 -11.00 1.06 10.02
N ILE A 137 -9.70 1.34 10.25
CA ILE A 137 -8.63 0.35 10.13
C ILE A 137 -8.79 -0.77 11.17
N PRO A 138 -8.90 -0.50 12.50
CA PRO A 138 -9.10 -1.54 13.50
C PRO A 138 -10.33 -2.42 13.27
N GLU A 139 -11.46 -1.84 12.85
CA GLU A 139 -12.68 -2.60 12.54
C GLU A 139 -12.49 -3.51 11.33
N SER A 140 -11.80 -3.03 10.29
CA SER A 140 -11.45 -3.85 9.12
C SER A 140 -10.54 -5.01 9.50
N ILE A 141 -9.58 -4.80 10.39
CA ILE A 141 -8.68 -5.87 10.87
C ILE A 141 -9.45 -6.90 11.68
N ARG A 142 -10.35 -6.48 12.58
CA ARG A 142 -11.20 -7.40 13.36
C ARG A 142 -12.05 -8.29 12.46
N SER A 143 -12.54 -7.73 11.34
CA SER A 143 -13.33 -8.46 10.35
C SER A 143 -12.48 -9.46 9.55
N LEU A 144 -11.18 -9.17 9.37
CA LEU A 144 -10.24 -10.01 8.63
C LEU A 144 -9.69 -11.19 9.44
N GLU A 145 -9.48 -11.03 10.75
CA GLU A 145 -8.84 -12.03 11.61
C GLU A 145 -9.42 -13.45 11.50
N PRO A 146 -10.74 -13.66 11.49
CA PRO A 146 -11.32 -15.00 11.35
C PRO A 146 -10.94 -15.70 10.04
N HIS A 147 -10.79 -14.94 8.95
CA HIS A 147 -10.43 -15.48 7.64
C HIS A 147 -8.98 -15.95 7.60
N ILE A 148 -8.07 -15.24 8.27
CA ILE A 148 -6.66 -15.64 8.38
C ILE A 148 -6.56 -16.93 9.19
N ASP A 149 -7.27 -17.02 10.31
CA ASP A 149 -7.24 -18.20 11.18
C ASP A 149 -7.87 -19.44 10.54
N THR A 150 -8.73 -19.29 9.53
CA THR A 150 -9.30 -20.42 8.76
C THR A 150 -8.31 -20.98 7.73
N LEU A 151 -7.38 -20.15 7.23
CA LEU A 151 -6.44 -20.51 6.16
C LEU A 151 -5.11 -21.09 6.66
N TYR A 152 -4.88 -21.15 7.99
CA TYR A 152 -3.69 -21.71 8.65
C TYR A 152 -4.05 -22.74 9.70
#